data_AF-A0A7S1KRT2-F1
#
_entry.id   AF-A0A7S1KRT2-F1
#
_cell.length_a   1.000
_cell.length_b   1.000
_cell.length_c   1.000
_cell.angle_alpha   90.00
_cell.angle_beta   90.00
_cell.angle_gamma   90.00
#
_symmetry.space_group_name_H-M   'P 1'
#
loop_
_entity.id
_entity.type
_entity.pdbx_description
1 polymer ?
#
loop_
_entity_poly.entity_id
_entity_poly.type
_entity_poly.pdbx_seq_one_letter_code
_entity_poly.pdbx_strand_id
1 'polypeptide(L)'
;HRSIFQLFIGFSQRCVDKFDEGAAHDLWNHTYDTHASNITISSLIWIHRAVDCKKRTKIDYRVFNGTNKRFEDLEGLDDEIQLETFHSRFISDGITDFSNFEGKTIAIKSATGSGKTWFMEKYVADMRRRNMHVLSIVSRRTMASFHADKFQIHCYMDYKQHHCVDEVYQFDSIEKFDFMDYNTMREHDNDYVLLLDEVNSIMWHALNGMKKASKYRLEFIHKLAQIIDSAYCVIASDADIMAHTLKFIRDITTKPIVLHANEYKQILPQIVNIYEDKTDLINEMEREMRTAYNLMKLNMPVTRTFFCCSDRKGRFEQE
;
A
#
# COMPACT_ATOMS: atom_id res chain seq x y z
N HIS A 1 -10.78 -8.57 -14.82
CA HIS A 1 -10.76 -8.61 -13.33
C HIS A 1 -11.67 -9.71 -12.85
N ARG A 2 -11.19 -10.60 -11.98
CA ARG A 2 -12.05 -11.55 -11.25
C ARG A 2 -11.98 -11.16 -9.77
N SER A 3 -13.10 -10.94 -9.11
CA SER A 3 -13.15 -10.76 -7.66
C SER A 3 -12.63 -12.02 -6.95
N ILE A 4 -12.23 -11.92 -5.67
CA ILE A 4 -11.82 -13.09 -4.86
C ILE A 4 -12.90 -14.18 -4.90
N PHE A 5 -14.18 -13.77 -4.91
CA PHE A 5 -15.30 -14.68 -5.13
C PHE A 5 -15.29 -15.32 -6.53
N GLN A 6 -15.12 -14.55 -7.60
CA GLN A 6 -15.03 -15.09 -8.97
C GLN A 6 -13.81 -16.00 -9.18
N LEU A 7 -12.72 -15.76 -8.46
CA LEU A 7 -11.56 -16.67 -8.41
C LEU A 7 -11.91 -17.98 -7.71
N PHE A 8 -12.62 -17.91 -6.59
CA PHE A 8 -13.14 -19.08 -5.87
C PHE A 8 -14.14 -19.89 -6.71
N ILE A 9 -15.10 -19.24 -7.38
CA ILE A 9 -16.05 -19.87 -8.31
C ILE A 9 -15.30 -20.54 -9.46
N GLY A 10 -14.44 -19.80 -10.15
CA GLY A 10 -13.70 -20.33 -11.30
C GLY A 10 -12.72 -21.45 -10.92
N PHE A 11 -12.20 -21.46 -9.69
CA PHE A 11 -11.41 -22.58 -9.18
C PHE A 11 -12.30 -23.79 -8.85
N SER A 12 -13.40 -23.58 -8.13
CA SER A 12 -14.33 -24.65 -7.72
C SER A 12 -14.96 -25.36 -8.91
N GLN A 13 -15.30 -24.62 -9.98
CA GLN A 13 -15.81 -25.18 -11.24
C GLN A 13 -14.77 -26.05 -11.98
N ARG A 14 -13.47 -25.78 -11.82
CA ARG A 14 -12.40 -26.57 -12.47
C ARG A 14 -12.02 -27.83 -11.71
N CYS A 15 -12.32 -27.86 -10.41
CA CYS A 15 -11.97 -28.97 -9.54
C CYS A 15 -13.11 -29.98 -9.37
N VAL A 16 -14.34 -29.68 -9.85
CA VAL A 16 -15.52 -30.52 -9.59
C VAL A 16 -16.55 -30.48 -10.74
N ASP A 17 -17.07 -31.64 -11.12
CA ASP A 17 -18.12 -31.80 -12.15
C ASP A 17 -19.52 -31.30 -11.72
N LYS A 18 -19.73 -31.05 -10.42
CA LYS A 18 -21.03 -30.63 -9.84
C LYS A 18 -20.82 -29.52 -8.81
N PHE A 19 -20.42 -28.36 -9.28
CA PHE A 19 -20.40 -27.12 -8.51
C PHE A 19 -21.80 -26.46 -8.56
N ASP A 20 -22.37 -26.11 -7.40
CA ASP A 20 -23.64 -25.37 -7.30
C ASP A 20 -23.37 -23.88 -7.08
N GLU A 21 -23.37 -23.14 -8.17
CA GLU A 21 -23.08 -21.70 -8.19
C GLU A 21 -24.14 -20.87 -7.46
N GLY A 22 -25.40 -21.33 -7.44
CA GLY A 22 -26.49 -20.64 -6.76
C GLY A 22 -26.29 -20.63 -5.24
N ALA A 23 -25.91 -21.78 -4.68
CA ALA A 23 -25.61 -21.89 -3.25
C ALA A 23 -24.45 -20.99 -2.81
N ALA A 24 -23.41 -20.85 -3.64
CA ALA A 24 -22.26 -19.99 -3.34
C ALA A 24 -22.64 -18.49 -3.39
N HIS A 25 -23.51 -18.10 -4.32
CA HIS A 25 -23.98 -16.72 -4.48
C HIS A 25 -24.89 -16.27 -3.34
N ASP A 26 -25.88 -17.08 -2.95
CA ASP A 26 -26.79 -16.78 -1.84
C ASP A 26 -26.03 -16.60 -0.52
N LEU A 27 -24.96 -17.37 -0.35
CA LEU A 27 -24.08 -17.35 0.82
C LEU A 27 -23.16 -16.13 0.85
N TRP A 28 -22.55 -15.80 -0.29
CA TRP A 28 -21.70 -14.60 -0.43
C TRP A 28 -22.50 -13.35 -0.08
N ASN A 29 -23.74 -13.24 -0.58
CA ASN A 29 -24.61 -12.11 -0.30
C ASN A 29 -24.98 -12.01 1.20
N HIS A 30 -25.12 -13.14 1.92
CA HIS A 30 -25.36 -13.14 3.37
C HIS A 30 -24.14 -12.77 4.23
N THR A 31 -22.92 -13.04 3.75
CA THR A 31 -21.68 -12.77 4.50
C THR A 31 -21.05 -11.42 4.17
N TYR A 32 -21.29 -10.89 2.97
CA TYR A 32 -20.74 -9.59 2.56
C TYR A 32 -21.30 -8.42 3.36
N ASP A 33 -22.53 -8.53 3.88
CA ASP A 33 -23.16 -7.50 4.72
C ASP A 33 -22.55 -7.38 6.13
N THR A 34 -21.72 -8.34 6.56
CA THR A 34 -21.23 -8.39 7.95
C THR A 34 -19.72 -8.23 8.11
N HIS A 35 -18.88 -8.61 7.14
CA HIS A 35 -17.41 -8.63 7.33
C HIS A 35 -16.59 -8.31 6.06
N ALA A 36 -16.79 -7.14 5.47
CA ALA A 36 -16.24 -6.79 4.15
C ALA A 36 -14.70 -6.65 4.03
N SER A 37 -13.92 -6.57 5.12
CA SER A 37 -12.50 -6.17 5.00
C SER A 37 -11.44 -7.28 5.04
N ASN A 38 -11.78 -8.55 5.37
CA ASN A 38 -10.77 -9.59 5.63
C ASN A 38 -11.14 -11.01 5.13
N ILE A 39 -11.80 -11.12 3.97
CA ILE A 39 -12.20 -12.41 3.41
C ILE A 39 -11.05 -13.01 2.57
N THR A 40 -10.50 -14.15 3.00
CA THR A 40 -9.49 -14.92 2.27
C THR A 40 -10.11 -16.15 1.60
N ILE A 41 -9.36 -16.84 0.73
CA ILE A 41 -9.77 -18.14 0.16
C ILE A 41 -10.03 -19.16 1.29
N SER A 42 -9.20 -19.16 2.35
CA SER A 42 -9.41 -20.02 3.52
C SER A 42 -10.69 -19.68 4.27
N SER A 43 -11.02 -18.39 4.41
CA SER A 43 -12.31 -17.95 4.98
C SER A 43 -13.47 -18.43 4.10
N LEU A 44 -13.36 -18.33 2.77
CA LEU A 44 -14.39 -18.81 1.83
C LEU A 44 -14.60 -20.32 1.91
N ILE A 45 -13.52 -21.10 2.00
CA ILE A 45 -13.58 -22.56 2.19
C ILE A 45 -14.24 -22.91 3.53
N TRP A 46 -13.88 -22.20 4.61
CA TRP A 46 -14.48 -22.43 5.91
C TRP A 46 -15.98 -22.09 5.93
N ILE A 47 -16.36 -20.95 5.34
CA ILE A 47 -17.77 -20.52 5.22
C ILE A 47 -18.57 -21.54 4.39
N HIS A 48 -18.03 -21.99 3.25
CA HIS A 48 -18.65 -23.01 2.42
C HIS A 48 -18.86 -24.32 3.21
N ARG A 49 -17.86 -24.80 3.94
CA ARG A 49 -17.95 -26.00 4.79
C ARG A 49 -18.97 -25.84 5.93
N ALA A 50 -19.02 -24.66 6.55
CA ALA A 50 -19.90 -24.38 7.68
C ALA A 50 -21.39 -24.37 7.29
N VAL A 51 -21.71 -24.02 6.05
CA VAL A 51 -23.09 -24.02 5.53
C VAL A 51 -23.45 -25.34 4.85
N ASP A 52 -22.48 -26.05 4.27
CA ASP A 52 -22.67 -27.37 3.67
C ASP A 52 -22.95 -28.51 4.64
N CYS A 53 -22.88 -28.28 5.95
CA CYS A 53 -23.26 -29.31 6.91
C CYS A 53 -24.71 -29.82 6.70
N LYS A 54 -25.55 -29.12 5.93
CA LYS A 54 -26.89 -29.55 5.52
C LYS A 54 -27.00 -30.23 4.15
N LYS A 55 -26.01 -30.09 3.25
CA LYS A 55 -25.97 -30.76 1.94
C LYS A 55 -24.54 -31.23 1.70
N ARG A 56 -24.28 -32.54 1.88
CA ARG A 56 -22.95 -33.16 1.70
C ARG A 56 -22.36 -32.85 0.31
N THR A 57 -21.57 -31.79 0.18
CA THR A 57 -20.73 -31.64 -1.01
C THR A 57 -19.57 -32.60 -0.93
N LYS A 58 -19.22 -33.20 -2.07
CA LYS A 58 -18.08 -34.12 -2.21
C LYS A 58 -16.79 -33.36 -2.52
N ILE A 59 -16.65 -32.13 -2.02
CA ILE A 59 -15.46 -31.32 -2.30
C ILE A 59 -14.31 -31.85 -1.44
N ASP A 60 -13.31 -32.46 -2.08
CA ASP A 60 -12.08 -32.85 -1.38
C ASP A 60 -11.19 -31.62 -1.17
N TYR A 61 -11.43 -30.97 -0.04
CA TYR A 61 -10.69 -29.79 0.32
C TYR A 61 -9.22 -30.07 0.73
N ARG A 62 -8.78 -31.34 0.80
CA ARG A 62 -7.38 -31.67 1.10
C ARG A 62 -6.43 -31.23 -0.01
N VAL A 63 -6.95 -31.04 -1.22
CA VAL A 63 -6.22 -30.40 -2.33
C VAL A 63 -5.77 -28.97 -1.95
N PHE A 64 -6.53 -28.25 -1.12
CA PHE A 64 -6.16 -26.92 -0.63
C PHE A 64 -5.18 -26.94 0.56
N ASN A 65 -5.15 -28.03 1.34
CA ASN A 65 -4.19 -28.23 2.42
C ASN A 65 -2.79 -28.62 1.91
N GLY A 66 -2.64 -28.94 0.62
CA GLY A 66 -1.36 -29.23 -0.01
C GLY A 66 -0.70 -28.02 -0.68
N THR A 67 -1.45 -26.94 -0.93
CA THR A 67 -0.89 -25.70 -1.43
C THR A 67 -0.41 -24.84 -0.27
N ASN A 68 0.70 -25.24 0.36
CA ASN A 68 1.52 -24.34 1.19
C ASN A 68 2.18 -23.20 0.36
N LYS A 69 1.69 -22.96 -0.86
CA LYS A 69 2.12 -21.84 -1.68
C LYS A 69 1.54 -20.58 -1.04
N ARG A 70 2.36 -19.95 -0.20
CA ARG A 70 2.10 -18.58 0.25
C ARG A 70 1.97 -17.73 -1.01
N PHE A 71 1.01 -16.81 -1.02
CA PHE A 71 0.92 -15.84 -2.09
C PHE A 71 2.25 -15.09 -2.14
N GLU A 72 2.96 -15.19 -3.25
CA GLU A 72 4.20 -14.46 -3.45
C GLU A 72 3.81 -13.09 -4.03
N ASP A 73 4.17 -12.00 -3.35
CA ASP A 73 3.73 -10.64 -3.71
C ASP A 73 4.14 -10.23 -5.13
N LEU A 74 5.18 -10.88 -5.66
CA LEU A 74 5.75 -10.67 -6.99
C LEU A 74 5.43 -11.83 -7.96
N GLU A 75 4.53 -12.75 -7.60
CA GLU A 75 4.09 -13.80 -8.52
C GLU A 75 3.39 -13.17 -9.74
N GLY A 76 3.88 -13.50 -10.94
CA GLY A 76 3.40 -12.90 -12.18
C GLY A 76 3.89 -11.47 -12.42
N LEU A 77 5.01 -11.07 -11.78
CA LEU A 77 5.76 -9.89 -12.18
C LEU A 77 6.14 -10.04 -13.67
N ASP A 78 5.99 -8.96 -14.42
CA ASP A 78 6.27 -8.94 -15.84
C ASP A 78 7.79 -8.99 -16.09
N ASP A 79 8.23 -9.72 -17.12
CA ASP A 79 9.64 -9.82 -17.51
C ASP A 79 10.21 -8.45 -17.94
N GLU A 80 9.35 -7.49 -18.29
CA GLU A 80 9.72 -6.11 -18.61
C GLU A 80 10.12 -5.28 -17.38
N ILE A 81 9.86 -5.76 -16.16
CA ILE A 81 10.23 -5.06 -14.91
C ILE A 81 11.57 -5.59 -14.43
N GLN A 82 12.58 -4.72 -14.39
CA GLN A 82 13.89 -5.07 -13.84
C GLN A 82 13.80 -5.23 -12.32
N LEU A 83 14.12 -6.43 -11.81
CA LEU A 83 14.15 -6.72 -10.38
C LEU A 83 15.58 -6.71 -9.84
N GLU A 84 15.82 -5.91 -8.81
CA GLU A 84 17.05 -5.87 -8.04
C GLU A 84 16.74 -6.19 -6.58
N THR A 85 17.36 -7.22 -6.03
CA THR A 85 17.18 -7.57 -4.61
C THR A 85 18.38 -7.12 -3.80
N PHE A 86 18.11 -6.69 -2.58
CA PHE A 86 19.16 -6.36 -1.62
C PHE A 86 18.72 -6.71 -0.21
N HIS A 87 19.67 -6.87 0.70
CA HIS A 87 19.40 -7.25 2.08
C HIS A 87 20.10 -6.29 3.03
N SER A 88 19.40 -5.24 3.45
CA SER A 88 19.95 -4.21 4.34
C SER A 88 18.89 -3.65 5.27
N ARG A 89 19.31 -3.30 6.49
CA ARG A 89 18.39 -2.70 7.47
C ARG A 89 17.80 -1.39 6.96
N PHE A 90 18.64 -0.56 6.33
CA PHE A 90 18.22 0.70 5.73
C PHE A 90 18.37 0.65 4.21
N ILE A 91 17.43 1.28 3.51
CA ILE A 91 17.43 1.32 2.03
C ILE A 91 18.68 2.00 1.49
N SER A 92 19.17 3.01 2.20
CA SER A 92 20.36 3.77 1.82
C SER A 92 21.66 2.98 1.82
N ASP A 93 21.68 1.82 2.47
CA ASP A 93 22.85 0.94 2.50
C ASP A 93 22.85 0.02 1.27
N GLY A 94 21.66 -0.30 0.75
CA GLY A 94 21.50 -1.11 -0.47
C GLY A 94 21.44 -0.30 -1.76
N ILE A 95 20.96 0.94 -1.68
CA ILE A 95 20.83 1.87 -2.82
C ILE A 95 21.63 3.13 -2.50
N THR A 96 22.89 3.14 -2.93
CA THR A 96 23.85 4.21 -2.61
C THR A 96 24.09 5.20 -3.75
N ASP A 97 23.83 4.79 -4.98
CA ASP A 97 24.04 5.58 -6.20
C ASP A 97 22.72 5.86 -6.91
N PHE A 98 22.52 7.11 -7.32
CA PHE A 98 21.34 7.61 -8.01
C PHE A 98 21.60 7.91 -9.49
N SER A 99 22.81 7.67 -9.99
CA SER A 99 23.22 7.99 -11.36
C SER A 99 22.31 7.37 -12.43
N ASN A 100 21.80 6.16 -12.18
CA ASN A 100 21.01 5.38 -13.14
C ASN A 100 19.49 5.58 -13.02
N PHE A 101 19.03 6.60 -12.28
CA PHE A 101 17.60 6.83 -11.99
C PHE A 101 16.87 7.63 -13.06
N GLU A 102 17.61 8.36 -13.89
CA GLU A 102 17.07 9.21 -14.95
C GLU A 102 16.15 8.43 -15.91
N GLY A 103 14.97 8.99 -16.17
CA GLY A 103 13.99 8.43 -17.10
C GLY A 103 13.21 7.23 -16.55
N LYS A 104 13.48 6.79 -15.31
CA LYS A 104 12.92 5.55 -14.75
C LYS A 104 11.92 5.80 -13.63
N THR A 105 11.07 4.80 -13.41
CA THR A 105 10.33 4.62 -12.17
C THR A 105 11.08 3.63 -11.29
N ILE A 106 11.63 4.12 -10.18
CA ILE A 106 12.32 3.35 -9.16
C ILE A 106 11.30 2.95 -8.10
N ALA A 107 10.83 1.71 -8.17
CA ALA A 107 9.95 1.12 -7.19
C ALA A 107 10.76 0.49 -6.04
N ILE A 108 10.43 0.81 -4.79
CA ILE A 108 11.16 0.34 -3.61
C ILE A 108 10.19 -0.40 -2.70
N LYS A 109 10.30 -1.73 -2.66
CA LYS A 109 9.60 -2.59 -1.69
C LYS A 109 10.49 -2.77 -0.48
N SER A 110 10.10 -2.23 0.67
CA SER A 110 10.88 -2.39 1.89
C SER A 110 10.02 -2.17 3.13
N ALA A 111 10.21 -2.99 4.18
CA ALA A 111 9.42 -2.96 5.40
C ALA A 111 9.30 -1.57 6.07
N THR A 112 8.26 -1.36 6.87
CA THR A 112 8.15 -0.14 7.70
C THR A 112 9.32 -0.04 8.68
N GLY A 113 9.87 1.16 8.84
CA GLY A 113 11.04 1.38 9.70
C GLY A 113 12.40 1.21 9.01
N SER A 114 12.45 0.83 7.72
CA SER A 114 13.69 0.73 6.93
C SER A 114 14.24 2.06 6.40
N GLY A 115 13.63 3.18 6.79
CA GLY A 115 14.07 4.51 6.39
C GLY A 115 13.63 4.96 5.00
N LYS A 116 12.51 4.48 4.45
CA LYS A 116 11.94 4.93 3.16
C LYS A 116 11.91 6.45 3.00
N THR A 117 11.28 7.15 3.94
CA THR A 117 11.20 8.62 3.92
C THR A 117 12.58 9.28 4.04
N TRP A 118 13.50 8.69 4.81
CA TRP A 118 14.87 9.20 4.95
C TRP A 118 15.68 9.02 3.65
N PHE A 119 15.48 7.89 2.96
CA PHE A 119 16.03 7.66 1.64
C PHE A 119 15.51 8.70 0.63
N MET A 120 14.19 8.95 0.62
CA MET A 120 13.59 10.00 -0.22
C MET A 120 14.15 11.39 0.11
N GLU A 121 14.34 11.73 1.38
CA GLU A 121 14.96 12.99 1.81
C GLU A 121 16.39 13.13 1.29
N LYS A 122 17.21 12.06 1.40
CA LYS A 122 18.57 12.04 0.85
C LYS A 122 18.56 12.21 -0.67
N TYR A 123 17.63 11.55 -1.36
CA TYR A 123 17.46 11.67 -2.80
C TYR A 123 17.04 13.08 -3.22
N VAL A 124 16.04 13.66 -2.56
CA VAL A 124 15.60 15.06 -2.75
C VAL A 124 16.76 16.03 -2.56
N ALA A 125 17.58 15.84 -1.52
CA ALA A 125 18.75 16.68 -1.28
C ALA A 125 19.80 16.58 -2.41
N ASP A 126 19.96 15.41 -3.03
CA ASP A 126 20.82 15.26 -4.22
C ASP A 126 20.23 15.94 -5.46
N MET A 127 18.94 15.79 -5.67
CA MET A 127 18.23 16.37 -6.82
C MET A 127 18.19 17.90 -6.75
N ARG A 128 17.97 18.47 -5.56
CA ARG A 128 18.05 19.93 -5.36
C ARG A 128 19.43 20.50 -5.64
N ARG A 129 20.51 19.76 -5.34
CA ARG A 129 21.87 20.16 -5.73
C ARG A 129 22.07 20.21 -7.25
N ARG A 130 21.20 19.54 -8.02
CA ARG A 130 21.16 19.54 -9.48
C ARG A 130 20.09 20.49 -10.04
N ASN A 131 19.57 21.41 -9.22
CA ASN A 131 18.51 22.36 -9.57
C ASN A 131 17.18 21.71 -10.02
N MET A 132 16.87 20.53 -9.47
CA MET A 132 15.60 19.84 -9.76
C MET A 132 14.51 20.24 -8.78
N HIS A 133 13.30 20.44 -9.30
CA HIS A 133 12.09 20.60 -8.51
C HIS A 133 11.63 19.26 -7.92
N VAL A 134 10.77 19.32 -6.91
CA VAL A 134 10.24 18.12 -6.23
C VAL A 134 8.72 18.14 -6.23
N LEU A 135 8.11 17.08 -6.73
CA LEU A 135 6.68 16.85 -6.62
C LEU A 135 6.44 15.62 -5.76
N SER A 136 5.54 15.69 -4.79
CA SER A 136 5.15 14.51 -4.02
C SER A 136 3.65 14.26 -4.07
N ILE A 137 3.27 13.00 -4.25
CA ILE A 137 1.89 12.54 -4.15
C ILE A 137 1.80 11.49 -3.05
N VAL A 138 0.81 11.64 -2.18
CA VAL A 138 0.58 10.76 -1.03
C VAL A 138 -0.87 10.31 -0.96
N SER A 139 -1.12 9.24 -0.21
CA SER A 139 -2.46 8.68 -0.01
C SER A 139 -3.36 9.56 0.87
N ARG A 140 -2.80 10.23 1.89
CA ARG A 140 -3.53 10.89 2.98
C ARG A 140 -3.06 12.33 3.24
N ARG A 141 -3.98 13.20 3.67
CA ARG A 141 -3.69 14.62 3.97
C ARG A 141 -2.63 14.82 5.04
N THR A 142 -2.63 14.02 6.10
CA THR A 142 -1.63 14.11 7.18
C THR A 142 -0.22 13.80 6.67
N MET A 143 -0.09 12.87 5.71
CA MET A 143 1.17 12.61 5.04
C MET A 143 1.59 13.78 4.15
N ALA A 144 0.64 14.53 3.57
CA ALA A 144 0.96 15.66 2.71
C ALA A 144 1.65 16.76 3.51
N SER A 145 1.12 17.10 4.69
CA SER A 145 1.77 18.05 5.61
C SER A 145 3.12 17.53 6.12
N PHE A 146 3.22 16.23 6.42
CA PHE A 146 4.49 15.63 6.83
C PHE A 146 5.56 15.69 5.74
N HIS A 147 5.23 15.36 4.49
CA HIS A 147 6.16 15.47 3.36
C HIS A 147 6.53 16.93 3.05
N ALA A 148 5.58 17.86 3.17
CA ALA A 148 5.84 19.28 2.95
C ALA A 148 6.93 19.78 3.91
N ASP A 149 6.77 19.50 5.20
CA ASP A 149 7.79 19.80 6.22
C ASP A 149 9.09 19.01 5.95
N LYS A 150 8.99 17.70 5.72
CA LYS A 150 10.16 16.84 5.58
C LYS A 150 11.05 17.19 4.40
N PHE A 151 10.46 17.56 3.27
CA PHE A 151 11.18 17.90 2.04
C PHE A 151 11.32 19.41 1.84
N GLN A 152 10.80 20.22 2.77
CA GLN A 152 10.81 21.69 2.71
C GLN A 152 10.22 22.18 1.37
N ILE A 153 9.04 21.66 1.05
CA ILE A 153 8.20 22.02 -0.11
C ILE A 153 6.81 22.39 0.41
N HIS A 154 5.97 22.94 -0.45
CA HIS A 154 4.68 23.44 -0.03
C HIS A 154 3.62 22.34 0.10
N CYS A 155 2.66 22.54 1.00
CA CYS A 155 1.47 21.69 1.02
C CYS A 155 0.39 22.32 0.14
N TYR A 156 -0.24 21.53 -0.74
CA TYR A 156 -1.33 21.99 -1.60
C TYR A 156 -2.56 22.56 -0.85
N MET A 157 -2.62 22.39 0.48
CA MET A 157 -3.68 22.90 1.34
C MET A 157 -3.42 24.33 1.82
N ASP A 158 -2.19 24.83 1.74
CA ASP A 158 -1.78 26.09 2.37
C ASP A 158 -2.18 27.31 1.54
N TYR A 159 -2.40 27.15 0.24
CA TYR A 159 -2.83 28.21 -0.67
C TYR A 159 -3.86 27.72 -1.70
N LYS A 160 -4.50 28.69 -2.35
CA LYS A 160 -5.66 28.46 -3.25
C LYS A 160 -5.36 28.64 -4.73
N GLN A 161 -4.17 29.11 -5.09
CA GLN A 161 -3.82 29.50 -6.46
C GLN A 161 -2.41 29.02 -6.80
N HIS A 162 -2.16 28.72 -8.08
CA HIS A 162 -0.89 28.27 -8.63
C HIS A 162 -0.35 26.99 -7.97
N HIS A 163 -0.90 25.86 -8.39
CA HIS A 163 -0.55 24.54 -7.90
C HIS A 163 0.37 23.84 -8.90
N CYS A 164 1.66 23.72 -8.58
CA CYS A 164 2.69 23.21 -9.51
C CYS A 164 3.64 22.21 -8.81
N VAL A 165 4.88 22.14 -9.28
CA VAL A 165 6.03 21.47 -8.66
C VAL A 165 6.47 22.22 -7.40
N ASP A 166 7.36 21.61 -6.61
CA ASP A 166 7.68 22.02 -5.24
C ASP A 166 6.47 22.01 -4.30
N GLU A 167 5.60 21.02 -4.50
CA GLU A 167 4.40 20.78 -3.72
C GLU A 167 4.16 19.31 -3.39
N VAL A 168 3.38 19.09 -2.33
CA VAL A 168 2.80 17.80 -1.98
C VAL A 168 1.30 17.80 -2.19
N TYR A 169 0.79 16.79 -2.88
CA TYR A 169 -0.63 16.55 -3.10
C TYR A 169 -1.08 15.28 -2.39
N GLN A 170 -2.25 15.34 -1.76
CA GLN A 170 -3.03 14.13 -1.58
C GLN A 170 -3.57 13.69 -2.95
N PHE A 171 -3.61 12.37 -3.22
CA PHE A 171 -4.08 11.86 -4.51
C PHE A 171 -5.45 12.41 -4.96
N ASP A 172 -6.43 12.62 -4.06
CA ASP A 172 -7.76 13.19 -4.42
C ASP A 172 -7.75 14.68 -4.80
N SER A 173 -6.56 15.29 -4.81
CA SER A 173 -6.33 16.69 -5.10
C SER A 173 -5.30 16.89 -6.21
N ILE A 174 -4.89 15.82 -6.92
CA ILE A 174 -3.93 15.91 -8.03
C ILE A 174 -4.49 16.67 -9.23
N GLU A 175 -5.81 16.79 -9.35
CA GLU A 175 -6.44 17.60 -10.40
C GLU A 175 -6.09 19.08 -10.28
N LYS A 176 -5.66 19.52 -9.09
CA LYS A 176 -5.18 20.89 -8.86
C LYS A 176 -3.84 21.16 -9.52
N PHE A 177 -2.99 20.14 -9.69
CA PHE A 177 -1.68 20.30 -10.33
C PHE A 177 -1.88 20.89 -11.74
N ASP A 178 -1.26 22.01 -12.05
CA ASP A 178 -1.46 22.72 -13.30
C ASP A 178 -0.25 22.52 -14.22
N PHE A 179 -0.48 21.82 -15.33
CA PHE A 179 0.55 21.60 -16.35
C PHE A 179 0.88 22.87 -17.14
N MET A 180 -0.03 23.85 -17.22
CA MET A 180 0.24 25.12 -17.88
C MET A 180 1.21 25.96 -17.07
N ASP A 181 1.00 26.04 -15.76
CA ASP A 181 1.94 26.71 -14.84
C ASP A 181 3.30 25.98 -14.88
N TYR A 182 3.31 24.65 -14.80
CA TYR A 182 4.53 23.86 -14.95
C TYR A 182 5.27 24.13 -16.27
N ASN A 183 4.57 24.08 -17.41
CA ASN A 183 5.17 24.32 -18.72
C ASN A 183 5.73 25.74 -18.89
N THR A 184 5.22 26.70 -18.13
CA THR A 184 5.68 28.09 -18.13
C THR A 184 6.90 28.28 -17.22
N MET A 185 6.97 27.53 -16.10
CA MET A 185 8.05 27.61 -15.13
C MET A 185 9.28 26.79 -15.52
N ARG A 186 9.08 25.68 -16.24
CA ARG A 186 10.16 24.72 -16.52
C ARG A 186 11.28 25.33 -17.34
N GLU A 187 12.52 25.06 -16.92
CA GLU A 187 13.72 25.48 -17.67
C GLU A 187 14.15 24.40 -18.68
N HIS A 188 13.85 23.13 -18.36
CA HIS A 188 14.21 21.97 -19.14
C HIS A 188 13.04 20.98 -19.22
N ASP A 189 13.09 20.07 -20.20
CA ASP A 189 12.17 18.93 -20.16
C ASP A 189 12.51 18.05 -18.96
N ASN A 190 11.47 17.62 -18.23
CA ASN A 190 11.58 16.74 -17.07
C ASN A 190 12.48 17.31 -15.96
N ASP A 191 12.18 18.50 -15.45
CA ASP A 191 13.00 19.19 -14.43
C ASP A 191 12.54 18.97 -12.98
N TYR A 192 11.65 17.98 -12.75
CA TYR A 192 11.25 17.59 -11.40
C TYR A 192 11.37 16.09 -11.13
N VAL A 193 11.58 15.73 -9.87
CA VAL A 193 11.44 14.36 -9.39
C VAL A 193 10.09 14.14 -8.73
N LEU A 194 9.48 12.98 -8.97
CA LEU A 194 8.19 12.60 -8.39
C LEU A 194 8.38 11.59 -7.27
N LEU A 195 7.77 11.86 -6.12
CA LEU A 195 7.75 10.94 -4.98
C LEU A 195 6.33 10.39 -4.78
N LEU A 196 6.17 9.08 -4.89
CA LEU A 196 4.93 8.35 -4.61
C LEU A 196 5.12 7.49 -3.36
N ASP A 197 4.67 7.96 -2.21
CA ASP A 197 4.74 7.20 -0.95
C ASP A 197 3.41 6.49 -0.65
N GLU A 198 3.51 5.27 -0.12
CA GLU A 198 2.41 4.31 -0.03
C GLU A 198 1.74 4.07 -1.40
N VAL A 199 2.54 3.71 -2.41
CA VAL A 199 2.07 3.62 -3.80
C VAL A 199 0.88 2.66 -3.98
N ASN A 200 0.78 1.58 -3.19
CA ASN A 200 -0.40 0.72 -3.25
C ASN A 200 -1.68 1.46 -2.83
N SER A 201 -1.58 2.30 -1.80
CA SER A 201 -2.70 3.11 -1.32
C SER A 201 -3.10 4.15 -2.36
N ILE A 202 -2.13 4.76 -3.04
CA ILE A 202 -2.38 5.69 -4.17
C ILE A 202 -3.10 4.96 -5.31
N MET A 203 -2.64 3.78 -5.72
CA MET A 203 -3.30 3.00 -6.77
C MET A 203 -4.70 2.54 -6.37
N TRP A 204 -4.89 2.15 -5.10
CA TRP A 204 -6.20 1.82 -4.58
C TRP A 204 -7.15 3.02 -4.64
N HIS A 205 -6.66 4.21 -4.31
CA HIS A 205 -7.41 5.47 -4.44
C HIS A 205 -7.78 5.78 -5.89
N ALA A 206 -6.86 5.56 -6.85
CA ALA A 206 -7.12 5.70 -8.28
C ALA A 206 -8.23 4.75 -8.77
N LEU A 207 -8.22 3.50 -8.29
CA LEU A 207 -9.12 2.47 -8.79
C LEU A 207 -10.47 2.42 -8.08
N ASN A 208 -10.52 2.52 -6.74
CA ASN A 208 -11.71 2.14 -5.97
C ASN A 208 -11.98 2.98 -4.72
N GLY A 209 -11.05 3.86 -4.30
CA GLY A 209 -11.03 4.30 -2.90
C GLY A 209 -11.85 5.52 -2.52
N MET A 210 -12.19 6.43 -3.44
CA MET A 210 -12.79 7.73 -3.07
C MET A 210 -13.92 8.15 -4.01
N LYS A 211 -14.96 8.79 -3.46
CA LYS A 211 -16.17 9.19 -4.20
C LYS A 211 -15.87 10.09 -5.40
N LYS A 212 -14.92 11.03 -5.25
CA LYS A 212 -14.52 11.96 -6.31
C LYS A 212 -13.63 11.27 -7.35
N ALA A 213 -12.53 10.63 -6.93
CA ALA A 213 -11.70 9.81 -7.81
C ALA A 213 -12.50 8.73 -8.57
N SER A 214 -13.52 8.12 -7.96
CA SER A 214 -14.39 7.15 -8.65
C SER A 214 -15.30 7.79 -9.70
N LYS A 215 -15.68 9.06 -9.54
CA LYS A 215 -16.51 9.79 -10.50
C LYS A 215 -15.69 10.28 -11.70
N TYR A 216 -14.44 10.70 -11.46
CA TYR A 216 -13.53 11.27 -12.45
C TYR A 216 -12.32 10.38 -12.72
N ARG A 217 -12.50 9.06 -12.62
CA ARG A 217 -11.39 8.08 -12.58
C ARG A 217 -10.43 8.22 -13.76
N LEU A 218 -10.97 8.33 -14.97
CA LEU A 218 -10.15 8.43 -16.18
C LEU A 218 -9.31 9.71 -16.18
N GLU A 219 -9.86 10.83 -15.70
CA GLU A 219 -9.13 12.10 -15.60
C GLU A 219 -7.99 11.99 -14.58
N PHE A 220 -8.25 11.40 -13.42
CA PHE A 220 -7.22 11.20 -12.38
C PHE A 220 -6.11 10.26 -12.85
N ILE A 221 -6.46 9.14 -13.50
CA ILE A 221 -5.48 8.20 -14.04
C ILE A 221 -4.66 8.86 -15.16
N HIS A 222 -5.32 9.58 -16.08
CA HIS A 222 -4.63 10.30 -17.14
C HIS A 222 -3.68 11.37 -16.58
N LYS A 223 -4.14 12.13 -15.59
CA LYS A 223 -3.32 13.13 -14.90
C LYS A 223 -2.11 12.49 -14.21
N LEU A 224 -2.32 11.39 -13.49
CA LEU A 224 -1.24 10.65 -12.83
C LEU A 224 -0.23 10.13 -13.86
N ALA A 225 -0.68 9.57 -14.99
CA ALA A 225 0.19 9.11 -16.06
C ALA A 225 1.04 10.26 -16.63
N GLN A 226 0.43 11.40 -16.95
CA GLN A 226 1.15 12.59 -17.42
C GLN A 226 2.19 13.07 -16.40
N ILE A 227 1.86 13.06 -15.11
CA ILE A 227 2.78 13.47 -14.03
C ILE A 227 3.95 12.48 -13.90
N ILE A 228 3.70 11.18 -14.06
CA ILE A 228 4.75 10.17 -14.03
C ILE A 228 5.66 10.33 -15.25
N ASP A 229 5.10 10.40 -16.46
CA ASP A 229 5.87 10.45 -17.71
C ASP A 229 6.69 11.74 -17.86
N SER A 230 6.20 12.87 -17.32
CA SER A 230 6.89 14.17 -17.38
C SER A 230 7.94 14.37 -16.29
N ALA A 231 8.10 13.43 -15.35
CA ALA A 231 9.11 13.54 -14.30
C ALA A 231 10.50 13.15 -14.82
N TYR A 232 11.57 13.71 -14.27
CA TYR A 232 12.94 13.23 -14.46
C TYR A 232 13.08 11.78 -14.03
N CYS A 233 12.57 11.49 -12.84
CA CYS A 233 12.58 10.20 -12.19
C CYS A 233 11.40 10.11 -11.24
N VAL A 234 10.87 8.90 -11.06
CA VAL A 234 9.81 8.61 -10.09
C VAL A 234 10.35 7.67 -9.01
N ILE A 235 10.25 8.06 -7.74
CA ILE A 235 10.49 7.17 -6.60
C ILE A 235 9.14 6.72 -6.07
N ALA A 236 8.79 5.46 -6.31
CA ALA A 236 7.59 4.84 -5.78
C ALA A 236 7.94 3.90 -4.63
N SER A 237 7.35 4.06 -3.45
CA SER A 237 7.68 3.23 -2.30
C SER A 237 6.47 2.72 -1.54
N ASP A 238 6.59 1.50 -1.03
CA ASP A 238 5.62 0.89 -0.14
C ASP A 238 6.31 -0.19 0.73
N ALA A 239 5.66 -0.59 1.81
CA ALA A 239 6.06 -1.78 2.54
C ALA A 239 5.97 -3.02 1.65
N ASP A 240 4.88 -3.11 0.88
CA ASP A 240 4.54 -4.32 0.15
C ASP A 240 4.07 -4.04 -1.28
N ILE A 241 4.97 -3.54 -2.13
CA ILE A 241 4.67 -3.39 -3.56
C ILE A 241 4.32 -4.77 -4.15
N MET A 242 3.13 -4.86 -4.75
CA MET A 242 2.63 -6.08 -5.38
C MET A 242 2.78 -6.00 -6.90
N ALA A 243 2.88 -7.14 -7.58
CA ALA A 243 3.01 -7.21 -9.04
C ALA A 243 1.91 -6.42 -9.78
N HIS A 244 0.68 -6.41 -9.27
CA HIS A 244 -0.41 -5.67 -9.90
C HIS A 244 -0.26 -4.14 -9.81
N THR A 245 0.38 -3.62 -8.76
CA THR A 245 0.66 -2.17 -8.64
C THR A 245 1.67 -1.75 -9.69
N LEU A 246 2.72 -2.54 -9.88
CA LEU A 246 3.74 -2.29 -10.89
C LEU A 246 3.18 -2.43 -12.30
N LYS A 247 2.40 -3.49 -12.54
CA LYS A 247 1.68 -3.66 -13.80
C LYS A 247 0.77 -2.48 -14.10
N PHE A 248 0.00 -1.99 -13.12
CA PHE A 248 -0.86 -0.84 -13.32
C PHE A 248 -0.06 0.41 -13.72
N ILE A 249 1.02 0.73 -13.00
CA ILE A 249 1.88 1.88 -13.33
C ILE A 249 2.43 1.75 -14.76
N ARG A 250 2.93 0.57 -15.12
CA ARG A 250 3.42 0.29 -16.47
C ARG A 250 2.33 0.44 -17.51
N ASP A 251 1.12 -0.08 -17.26
CA ASP A 251 0.03 -0.04 -18.24
C ASP A 251 -0.46 1.40 -18.51
N ILE A 252 -0.20 2.35 -17.60
CA ILE A 252 -0.60 3.75 -17.77
C ILE A 252 0.54 4.69 -18.17
N THR A 253 1.80 4.24 -18.17
CA THR A 253 2.98 5.11 -18.38
C THR A 253 4.00 4.47 -19.32
N THR A 254 4.92 5.29 -19.82
CA THR A 254 5.98 4.85 -20.74
C THR A 254 7.32 4.65 -20.06
N LYS A 255 7.48 5.10 -18.81
CA LYS A 255 8.74 4.98 -18.08
C LYS A 255 9.04 3.53 -17.69
N PRO A 256 10.25 3.02 -17.98
CA PRO A 256 10.66 1.71 -17.53
C PRO A 256 10.71 1.66 -15.99
N ILE A 257 10.35 0.50 -15.44
CA ILE A 257 10.26 0.28 -14.00
C ILE A 257 11.43 -0.59 -13.54
N VAL A 258 12.14 -0.12 -12.51
CA VAL A 258 13.14 -0.89 -11.77
C VAL A 258 12.60 -1.09 -10.35
N LEU A 259 12.38 -2.34 -9.96
CA LEU A 259 11.98 -2.72 -8.62
C LEU A 259 13.20 -3.09 -7.79
N HIS A 260 13.49 -2.29 -6.77
CA HIS A 260 14.40 -2.67 -5.69
C HIS A 260 13.61 -3.31 -4.54
N ALA A 261 13.82 -4.60 -4.31
CA ALA A 261 13.18 -5.36 -3.25
C ALA A 261 14.17 -5.59 -2.10
N ASN A 262 13.88 -4.97 -0.95
CA ASN A 262 14.63 -5.21 0.28
C ASN A 262 14.11 -6.46 0.98
N GLU A 263 14.91 -7.52 0.99
CA GLU A 263 14.59 -8.80 1.62
C GLU A 263 14.82 -8.79 3.13
N TYR A 264 15.41 -7.72 3.69
CA TYR A 264 15.61 -7.58 5.12
C TYR A 264 14.27 -7.51 5.85
N LYS A 265 14.03 -8.50 6.71
CA LYS A 265 12.86 -8.54 7.60
C LYS A 265 13.26 -8.11 8.99
N GLN A 266 12.72 -6.98 9.43
CA GLN A 266 12.89 -6.57 10.82
C GLN A 266 12.05 -7.48 11.71
N ILE A 267 12.69 -8.41 12.41
CA ILE A 267 12.05 -9.20 13.46
C ILE A 267 11.95 -8.28 14.68
N LEU A 268 10.88 -7.50 14.75
CA LEU A 268 10.52 -6.81 15.97
C LEU A 268 9.89 -7.84 16.91
N PRO A 269 10.36 -7.98 18.17
CA PRO A 269 9.58 -8.65 19.19
C PRO A 269 8.34 -7.78 19.46
N GLN A 270 7.29 -7.95 18.66
CA GLN A 270 5.99 -7.38 18.99
C GLN A 270 5.45 -8.19 20.17
N ILE A 271 5.40 -7.55 21.34
CA ILE A 271 4.66 -8.08 22.46
C ILE A 271 3.18 -7.96 22.09
N VAL A 272 2.59 -9.07 21.66
CA VAL A 272 1.15 -9.16 21.41
C VAL A 272 0.49 -9.52 22.73
N ASN A 273 -0.13 -8.54 23.38
CA ASN A 273 -0.97 -8.78 24.54
C ASN A 273 -2.32 -9.32 24.06
N ILE A 274 -2.61 -10.58 24.39
CA ILE A 274 -3.88 -11.24 24.08
C ILE A 274 -4.80 -11.09 25.29
N TYR A 275 -5.98 -10.52 25.10
CA TYR A 275 -7.01 -10.34 26.13
C TYR A 275 -8.13 -11.36 25.91
N GLU A 276 -8.66 -11.92 26.99
CA GLU A 276 -9.69 -12.97 26.92
C GLU A 276 -11.05 -12.42 26.50
N ASP A 277 -11.37 -11.20 26.95
CA ASP A 277 -12.58 -10.50 26.54
C ASP A 277 -12.35 -9.00 26.30
N LYS A 278 -13.36 -8.37 25.69
CA LYS A 278 -13.37 -6.96 25.33
C LYS A 278 -13.24 -6.04 26.55
N THR A 279 -13.77 -6.43 27.70
CA THR A 279 -13.76 -5.65 28.94
C THR A 279 -12.34 -5.54 29.47
N ASP A 280 -11.59 -6.65 29.47
CA ASP A 280 -10.18 -6.67 29.88
C ASP A 280 -9.31 -5.77 29.01
N LEU A 281 -9.50 -5.84 27.69
CA LEU A 281 -8.83 -4.94 26.76
C LEU A 281 -9.14 -3.47 27.05
N ILE A 282 -10.41 -3.13 27.25
CA ILE A 282 -10.83 -1.74 27.51
C ILE A 282 -10.23 -1.25 28.84
N ASN A 283 -10.31 -2.06 29.89
CA ASN A 283 -9.75 -1.72 31.20
C ASN A 283 -8.23 -1.48 31.12
N GLU A 284 -7.52 -2.31 30.36
CA GLU A 284 -6.09 -2.16 30.16
C GLU A 284 -5.76 -0.91 29.34
N MET A 285 -6.49 -0.65 28.25
CA MET A 285 -6.35 0.58 27.46
C MET A 285 -6.56 1.82 28.33
N GLU A 286 -7.59 1.83 29.17
CA GLU A 286 -7.85 2.94 30.09
C GLU A 286 -6.73 3.11 31.13
N ARG A 287 -6.22 2.01 31.68
CA ARG A 287 -5.13 2.03 32.66
C ARG A 287 -3.86 2.62 32.04
N GLU A 288 -3.50 2.17 30.84
CA GLU A 288 -2.33 2.68 30.14
C GLU A 288 -2.50 4.14 29.71
N MET A 289 -3.68 4.54 29.23
CA MET A 289 -3.96 5.95 28.92
C MET A 289 -3.80 6.85 30.15
N ARG A 290 -4.31 6.43 31.32
CA ARG A 290 -4.13 7.16 32.59
C ARG A 290 -2.66 7.23 33.00
N THR A 291 -1.93 6.12 32.84
CA THR A 291 -0.50 6.05 33.18
C THR A 291 0.32 6.96 32.27
N ALA A 292 0.10 6.89 30.96
CA ALA A 292 0.71 7.78 29.97
C ALA A 292 0.42 9.25 30.27
N TYR A 293 -0.84 9.60 30.59
CA TYR A 293 -1.23 10.95 30.97
C TYR A 293 -0.49 11.46 32.22
N ASN A 294 -0.32 10.61 33.24
CA ASN A 294 0.43 10.95 34.45
C ASN A 294 1.93 11.11 34.19
N LEU A 295 2.52 10.25 33.35
CA LEU A 295 3.93 10.35 32.95
C LEU A 295 4.19 11.61 32.12
N MET A 296 3.26 11.98 31.22
CA MET A 296 3.32 13.24 30.47
C MET A 296 3.29 14.46 31.39
N LYS A 297 2.46 14.45 32.45
CA LYS A 297 2.46 15.53 33.47
C LYS A 297 3.80 15.67 34.20
N LEU A 298 4.54 14.57 34.31
CA LEU A 298 5.84 14.51 34.97
C LEU A 298 7.01 14.71 34.00
N ASN A 299 6.75 15.05 32.73
CA ASN A 299 7.76 15.19 31.68
C ASN A 299 8.61 13.92 31.48
N MET A 300 8.04 12.75 31.76
CA MET A 300 8.71 11.45 31.63
C MET A 300 8.42 10.80 30.27
N PRO A 301 9.36 10.01 29.71
CA PRO A 301 9.15 9.33 28.45
C PRO A 301 8.01 8.30 28.54
N VAL A 302 7.16 8.28 27.51
CA VAL A 302 6.02 7.35 27.38
C VAL A 302 6.31 6.36 26.25
N THR A 303 6.31 5.06 26.56
CA THR A 303 6.34 4.00 25.54
C THR A 303 4.97 3.84 24.90
N ARG A 304 4.92 3.73 23.56
CA ARG A 304 3.68 3.42 22.84
C ARG A 304 3.39 1.93 22.91
N THR A 305 2.28 1.56 23.52
CA THR A 305 1.76 0.19 23.48
C THR A 305 0.76 0.04 22.33
N PHE A 306 0.84 -1.09 21.63
CA PHE A 306 -0.11 -1.43 20.57
C PHE A 306 -1.13 -2.42 21.13
N PHE A 307 -2.41 -2.09 20.97
CA PHE A 307 -3.52 -2.93 21.41
C PHE A 307 -4.14 -3.65 20.21
N CYS A 308 -4.25 -4.97 20.29
CA CYS A 308 -4.92 -5.79 19.28
C CYS A 308 -5.97 -6.67 19.97
N CYS A 309 -7.23 -6.57 19.53
CA CYS A 309 -8.29 -7.50 19.93
C CYS A 309 -8.45 -8.54 18.83
N SER A 310 -8.28 -9.82 19.14
CA SER A 310 -8.58 -10.90 18.20
C SER A 310 -9.39 -11.99 18.90
N ASP A 311 -10.46 -12.42 18.25
CA ASP A 311 -11.29 -13.58 18.59
C ASP A 311 -10.59 -14.93 18.31
N ARG A 312 -9.29 -14.92 17.98
CA ARG A 312 -8.53 -16.10 17.51
C ARG A 312 -7.63 -16.74 18.56
N LYS A 313 -7.91 -16.57 19.86
CA LYS A 313 -7.09 -17.12 20.96
C LYS A 313 -6.76 -18.61 20.76
N GLY A 314 -7.73 -19.41 20.29
CA GLY A 314 -7.54 -20.85 20.04
C GLY A 314 -6.52 -21.24 18.95
N ARG A 315 -6.00 -20.31 18.15
CA ARG A 315 -4.94 -20.60 17.15
C ARG A 315 -3.52 -20.31 17.64
N PHE A 316 -3.37 -19.47 18.66
CA PHE A 316 -2.05 -19.12 19.21
C PHE A 316 -1.55 -20.10 20.27
N GLU A 317 -2.44 -20.89 20.86
CA GLU A 317 -2.10 -21.89 21.89
C GLU A 317 -1.74 -23.28 21.31
N GLN A 318 -1.64 -23.42 19.97
CA GLN A 318 -1.32 -24.68 19.28
C GLN A 318 0.03 -24.69 18.52
N GLU A 319 0.88 -23.67 18.69
CA GLU A 319 2.29 -23.66 18.25
C GLU A 319 3.23 -23.66 19.46
#